data_AF-A0A536PK96-F1
#
_entry.id   AF-A0A536PK96-F1
#
_cell.length_a   1.000
_cell.length_b   1.000
_cell.length_c   1.000
_cell.angle_alpha   90.00
_cell.angle_beta   90.00
_cell.angle_gamma   90.00
#
_symmetry.space_group_name_H-M   'P 1'
#
loop_
_entity.id
_entity.type
_entity.pdbx_description
1 polymer ?
#
loop_
_entity_poly.entity_id
_entity_poly.type
_entity_poly.pdbx_seq_one_letter_code
_entity_poly.pdbx_strand_id
1 'polypeptide(L)'
;MPPTGRRRQQGAAAFIDVVEHPRRALWRIPPDPIQLQVILGSLLGDGRLVGAEGQRRLRIAHEPKRADYVRWKYQRLGAFAGDAPRHAGGHLTFETVAHPVFEDLAPFFYRPDGARHVRREDVLRLVRPLGLAVWLTDLGRIELRAEAFLPEQRRLALAS
;
A
#
# COMPACT_ATOMS: atom_id res chain seq x y z
N MET A 1 -16.66 67.37 -30.33
CA MET A 1 -17.33 66.08 -30.02
C MET A 1 -17.49 65.29 -31.31
N PRO A 2 -16.88 64.10 -31.38
CA PRO A 2 -17.55 62.85 -31.73
C PRO A 2 -17.30 61.76 -30.65
N PRO A 3 -17.98 60.60 -30.69
CA PRO A 3 -18.22 59.79 -29.50
C PRO A 3 -17.04 58.87 -29.14
N THR A 4 -16.85 58.71 -27.84
CA THR A 4 -15.97 57.75 -27.16
C THR A 4 -16.41 56.31 -27.45
N GLY A 5 -15.63 55.59 -28.25
CA GLY A 5 -15.80 54.17 -28.47
C GLY A 5 -15.49 53.38 -27.20
N ARG A 6 -16.53 52.80 -26.59
CA ARG A 6 -16.40 51.83 -25.50
C ARG A 6 -15.66 50.58 -26.00
N ARG A 7 -14.40 50.42 -25.59
CA ARG A 7 -13.66 49.17 -25.69
C ARG A 7 -14.44 48.11 -24.89
N ARG A 8 -15.07 47.16 -25.59
CA ARG A 8 -15.59 45.94 -24.96
C ARG A 8 -14.40 45.21 -24.35
N GLN A 9 -14.34 45.17 -23.02
CA GLN A 9 -13.49 44.20 -22.33
C GLN A 9 -14.03 42.81 -22.69
N GLN A 10 -13.29 42.11 -23.54
CA GLN A 10 -13.48 40.66 -23.70
C GLN A 10 -13.11 40.05 -22.36
N GLY A 11 -14.11 39.46 -21.69
CA GLY A 11 -13.87 38.65 -20.51
C GLY A 11 -12.91 37.54 -20.90
N ALA A 12 -11.71 37.58 -20.34
CA ALA A 12 -10.82 36.43 -20.37
C ALA A 12 -11.58 35.32 -19.65
N ALA A 13 -12.07 34.34 -20.42
CA ALA A 13 -12.53 33.08 -19.86
C ALA A 13 -11.34 32.50 -19.09
N ALA A 14 -11.37 32.60 -17.77
CA ALA A 14 -10.44 31.90 -16.92
C ALA A 14 -10.65 30.41 -17.21
N PHE A 15 -9.75 29.84 -17.99
CA PHE A 15 -9.59 28.40 -18.05
C PHE A 15 -9.25 27.99 -16.62
N ILE A 16 -10.25 27.46 -15.92
CA ILE A 16 -10.06 26.79 -14.64
C ILE A 16 -9.27 25.54 -14.98
N ASP A 17 -7.94 25.66 -14.91
CA ASP A 17 -7.01 24.56 -15.11
C ASP A 17 -7.01 23.71 -13.83
N VAL A 18 -8.16 23.09 -13.54
CA VAL A 18 -8.35 22.16 -12.41
C VAL A 18 -8.29 20.75 -12.96
N VAL A 19 -7.18 20.43 -13.62
CA VAL A 19 -6.78 19.04 -13.75
C VAL A 19 -5.86 18.76 -12.57
N GLU A 20 -6.47 18.47 -11.41
CA GLU A 20 -5.72 17.99 -10.25
C GLU A 20 -4.94 16.75 -10.68
N HIS A 21 -3.62 16.79 -10.49
CA HIS A 21 -2.75 15.68 -10.89
C HIS A 21 -3.29 14.36 -10.32
N PRO A 22 -3.42 13.27 -11.10
CA PRO A 22 -4.11 12.04 -10.65
C PRO A 22 -3.59 11.50 -9.30
N ARG A 23 -2.27 11.64 -9.05
CA ARG A 23 -1.63 11.30 -7.77
C ARG A 23 -2.15 12.10 -6.57
N ARG A 24 -2.56 13.36 -6.75
CA ARG A 24 -3.17 14.20 -5.71
C ARG A 24 -4.64 13.83 -5.47
N ALA A 25 -5.37 13.46 -6.51
CA ALA A 25 -6.74 12.95 -6.35
C ALA A 25 -6.76 11.67 -5.50
N LEU A 26 -5.77 10.79 -5.67
CA LEU A 26 -5.65 9.56 -4.87
C LEU A 26 -5.44 9.83 -3.37
N TRP A 27 -4.88 10.96 -2.96
CA TRP A 27 -4.72 11.29 -1.54
C TRP A 27 -6.03 11.39 -0.77
N ARG A 28 -7.14 11.64 -1.48
CA ARG A 28 -8.47 11.81 -0.88
C ARG A 28 -9.31 10.53 -0.93
N ILE A 29 -8.83 9.49 -1.62
CA ILE A 29 -9.56 8.24 -1.80
C ILE A 29 -8.91 7.21 -0.89
N PRO A 30 -9.59 6.73 0.17
CA PRO A 30 -9.04 5.68 0.99
C PRO A 30 -8.90 4.38 0.18
N PRO A 31 -7.93 3.51 0.50
CA PRO A 31 -7.84 2.20 -0.13
C PRO A 31 -9.12 1.41 0.11
N ASP A 32 -9.59 0.71 -0.92
CA ASP A 32 -10.73 -0.18 -0.77
C ASP A 32 -10.40 -1.35 0.20
N PRO A 33 -11.40 -2.12 0.67
CA PRO A 33 -11.15 -3.19 1.62
C PRO A 33 -10.13 -4.25 1.15
N ILE A 34 -10.07 -4.56 -0.14
CA ILE A 34 -9.10 -5.50 -0.72
C ILE A 34 -7.71 -4.89 -0.72
N GLN A 35 -7.57 -3.64 -1.19
CA GLN A 35 -6.30 -2.91 -1.17
C GLN A 35 -5.75 -2.78 0.24
N LEU A 36 -6.59 -2.43 1.21
CA LEU A 36 -6.21 -2.33 2.62
C LEU A 36 -5.67 -3.67 3.15
N GLN A 37 -6.31 -4.80 2.81
CA GLN A 37 -5.81 -6.10 3.22
C GLN A 37 -4.47 -6.47 2.57
N VAL A 38 -4.24 -6.10 1.30
CA VAL A 38 -2.93 -6.27 0.65
C VAL A 38 -1.86 -5.40 1.31
N ILE A 39 -2.20 -4.16 1.69
CA ILE A 39 -1.30 -3.25 2.41
C ILE A 39 -0.94 -3.83 3.79
N LEU A 40 -1.94 -4.20 4.60
CA LEU A 40 -1.73 -4.73 5.95
C LEU A 40 -0.92 -6.03 5.92
N GLY A 41 -1.28 -6.97 5.04
CA GLY A 41 -0.55 -8.22 4.89
C GLY A 41 0.90 -8.00 4.45
N SER A 42 1.13 -7.06 3.54
CA SER A 42 2.49 -6.72 3.10
C SER A 42 3.33 -6.08 4.20
N LEU A 43 2.76 -5.18 5.02
CA LEU A 43 3.46 -4.54 6.13
C LEU A 43 3.78 -5.51 7.28
N LEU A 44 2.94 -6.53 7.48
CA LEU A 44 3.22 -7.65 8.39
C LEU A 44 4.34 -8.55 7.84
N GLY A 45 4.39 -8.73 6.52
CA GLY A 45 5.42 -9.47 5.80
C GLY A 45 6.73 -8.70 5.63
N ASP A 46 7.14 -8.49 4.38
CA ASP A 46 8.41 -7.86 4.02
C ASP A 46 8.29 -6.44 3.44
N GLY A 47 7.05 -5.97 3.24
CA GLY A 47 6.75 -4.60 2.85
C GLY A 47 7.22 -3.61 3.90
N ARG A 48 7.67 -2.44 3.44
CA ARG A 48 8.21 -1.38 4.31
C ARG A 48 7.64 -0.03 3.94
N LEU A 49 7.38 0.79 4.95
CA LEU A 49 7.14 2.21 4.74
C LEU A 49 8.47 2.93 4.46
N VAL A 50 8.47 3.77 3.43
CA VAL A 50 9.61 4.58 3.02
C VAL A 50 9.18 6.02 2.79
N GLY A 51 10.12 6.95 2.84
CA GLY A 51 9.85 8.39 2.70
C GLY A 51 9.73 9.11 4.04
N ALA A 52 9.77 10.45 3.98
CA ALA A 52 9.58 11.32 5.12
C ALA A 52 8.09 11.37 5.53
N GLU A 53 7.83 11.91 6.73
CA GLU A 53 6.49 12.22 7.21
C GLU A 53 5.71 13.08 6.20
N GLY A 54 4.44 12.75 5.98
CA GLY A 54 3.58 13.36 4.98
C GLY A 54 3.84 12.90 3.55
N GLN A 55 4.87 12.08 3.30
CA GLN A 55 5.24 11.53 1.99
C GLN A 55 5.48 10.01 2.03
N ARG A 56 5.01 9.32 3.08
CA ARG A 56 5.22 7.88 3.24
C ARG A 56 4.56 7.08 2.12
N ARG A 57 5.26 6.04 1.69
CA ARG A 57 4.86 5.07 0.66
C ARG A 57 5.08 3.66 1.17
N LEU A 58 4.30 2.71 0.69
CA LEU A 58 4.61 1.30 0.84
C LEU A 58 5.55 0.87 -0.29
N ARG A 59 6.75 0.37 0.07
CA ARG A 59 7.66 -0.32 -0.84
C ARG A 59 7.42 -1.82 -0.75
N ILE A 60 7.21 -2.42 -1.92
CA ILE A 60 7.20 -3.88 -2.12
C ILE A 60 8.47 -4.25 -2.87
N ALA A 61 9.23 -5.23 -2.37
CA ALA A 61 10.42 -5.74 -3.03
C ALA A 61 10.55 -7.24 -2.76
N HIS A 62 10.60 -8.04 -3.82
CA HIS A 62 10.82 -9.48 -3.74
C HIS A 62 11.91 -9.90 -4.71
N GLU A 63 12.54 -11.05 -4.46
CA GLU A 63 13.46 -11.68 -5.40
C GLU A 63 12.80 -11.96 -6.76
N PRO A 64 13.54 -11.95 -7.89
CA PRO A 64 12.98 -12.07 -9.24
C PRO A 64 12.16 -13.35 -9.46
N LYS A 65 12.48 -14.45 -8.76
CA LYS A 65 11.71 -15.70 -8.85
C LYS A 65 10.27 -15.57 -8.36
N ARG A 66 9.93 -14.48 -7.66
CA ARG A 66 8.58 -14.13 -7.18
C ARG A 66 7.94 -13.00 -8.01
N ALA A 67 8.38 -12.81 -9.26
CA ALA A 67 7.91 -11.70 -10.10
C ALA A 67 6.39 -11.66 -10.28
N ASP A 68 5.74 -12.82 -10.45
CA ASP A 68 4.29 -12.90 -10.59
C ASP A 68 3.56 -12.41 -9.34
N TYR A 69 4.14 -12.67 -8.16
CA TYR A 69 3.57 -12.20 -6.89
C TYR A 69 3.71 -10.68 -6.72
N VAL A 70 4.85 -10.10 -7.13
CA VAL A 70 5.00 -8.64 -7.17
C VAL A 70 3.99 -8.03 -8.13
N ARG A 71 3.81 -8.62 -9.31
CA ARG A 71 2.85 -8.16 -10.31
C ARG A 71 1.40 -8.29 -9.81
N TRP A 72 1.09 -9.36 -9.09
CA TRP A 72 -0.21 -9.54 -8.43
C TRP A 72 -0.46 -8.42 -7.42
N LYS A 73 0.50 -8.10 -6.54
CA LYS A 73 0.35 -6.98 -5.59
C LYS A 73 0.17 -5.64 -6.31
N TYR A 74 0.96 -5.40 -7.36
CA TYR A 74 0.85 -4.20 -8.19
C TYR A 74 -0.55 -4.05 -8.80
N GLN A 75 -1.08 -5.12 -9.40
CA GLN A 75 -2.44 -5.12 -9.97
C GLN A 75 -3.52 -4.93 -8.91
N ARG A 76 -3.39 -5.55 -7.73
CA ARG A 76 -4.36 -5.40 -6.64
C ARG A 76 -4.37 -4.03 -5.99
N LEU A 77 -3.22 -3.37 -5.92
CA LEU A 77 -3.12 -1.99 -5.44
C LEU A 77 -3.57 -0.97 -6.50
N GLY A 78 -3.63 -1.36 -7.77
CA GLY A 78 -4.19 -0.55 -8.85
C GLY A 78 -3.59 0.85 -8.89
N ALA A 79 -4.43 1.88 -8.83
CA ALA A 79 -3.98 3.28 -8.87
C ALA A 79 -3.06 3.66 -7.70
N PHE A 80 -3.12 2.95 -6.56
CA PHE A 80 -2.18 3.19 -5.45
C PHE A 80 -0.76 2.73 -5.77
N ALA A 81 -0.56 1.78 -6.69
CA ALA A 81 0.70 1.10 -6.91
C ALA A 81 1.82 1.97 -7.53
N GLY A 82 1.55 3.25 -7.79
CA GLY A 82 2.54 4.20 -8.26
C GLY A 82 3.10 3.82 -9.63
N ASP A 83 4.42 3.73 -9.72
CA ASP A 83 5.13 3.39 -10.95
C ASP A 83 5.24 1.87 -11.14
N ALA A 84 5.34 1.43 -12.39
CA ALA A 84 5.42 0.00 -12.72
C ALA A 84 6.61 -0.71 -12.04
N PRO A 85 6.50 -2.02 -11.72
CA PRO A 85 7.58 -2.75 -11.09
C PRO A 85 8.87 -2.72 -11.91
N ARG A 86 9.99 -2.47 -11.24
CA ARG A 86 11.33 -2.36 -11.83
C ARG A 86 12.35 -3.18 -11.07
N HIS A 87 13.43 -3.58 -11.74
CA HIS A 87 14.54 -4.25 -11.08
C HIS A 87 15.41 -3.23 -10.35
N ALA A 88 15.72 -3.49 -9.08
CA ALA A 88 16.62 -2.67 -8.27
C ALA A 88 17.25 -3.51 -7.15
N GLY A 89 18.56 -3.45 -6.99
CA GLY A 89 19.27 -4.13 -5.89
C GLY A 89 19.02 -5.64 -5.85
N GLY A 90 18.93 -6.30 -7.01
CA GLY A 90 18.66 -7.74 -7.11
C GLY A 90 17.21 -8.14 -6.84
N HIS A 91 16.28 -7.19 -6.70
CA HIS A 91 14.87 -7.43 -6.43
C HIS A 91 14.00 -6.83 -7.54
N LEU A 92 12.81 -7.38 -7.75
CA LEU A 92 11.73 -6.71 -8.46
C LEU A 92 10.92 -5.91 -7.44
N THR A 93 10.81 -4.59 -7.65
CA THR A 93 10.24 -3.66 -6.67
C THR A 93 9.31 -2.64 -7.30
N PHE A 94 8.29 -2.22 -6.55
CA PHE A 94 7.51 -1.02 -6.82
C PHE A 94 7.18 -0.32 -5.50
N GLU A 95 6.75 0.93 -5.60
CA GLU A 95 6.32 1.74 -4.47
C GLU A 95 4.95 2.31 -4.77
N THR A 96 4.10 2.39 -3.74
CA THR A 96 2.84 3.10 -3.89
C THR A 96 3.06 4.60 -4.09
N VAL A 97 2.01 5.31 -4.51
CA VAL A 97 1.94 6.75 -4.30
C VAL A 97 2.04 7.07 -2.81
N ALA A 98 2.53 8.27 -2.48
CA ALA A 98 2.46 8.75 -1.10
C ALA A 98 0.99 8.89 -0.70
N HIS A 99 0.62 8.48 0.52
CA HIS A 99 -0.78 8.50 0.94
C HIS A 99 -0.92 8.64 2.47
N PRO A 100 -1.89 9.43 2.98
CA PRO A 100 -2.11 9.62 4.42
C PRO A 100 -2.31 8.32 5.22
N VAL A 101 -2.92 7.29 4.61
CA VAL A 101 -3.07 5.97 5.24
C VAL A 101 -1.75 5.39 5.77
N PHE A 102 -0.61 5.71 5.15
CA PHE A 102 0.69 5.22 5.61
C PHE A 102 1.22 6.02 6.80
N GLU A 103 0.76 7.25 6.99
CA GLU A 103 0.96 8.00 8.23
C GLU A 103 0.15 7.36 9.36
N ASP A 104 -1.12 7.06 9.11
CA ASP A 104 -2.01 6.43 10.09
C ASP A 104 -1.53 5.03 10.48
N LEU A 105 -0.96 4.27 9.53
CA LEU A 105 -0.45 2.92 9.79
C LEU A 105 0.93 2.91 10.45
N ALA A 106 1.77 3.93 10.26
CA ALA A 106 3.16 3.90 10.73
C ALA A 106 3.31 3.59 12.24
N PRO A 107 2.51 4.17 13.16
CA PRO A 107 2.59 3.87 14.60
C PRO A 107 2.32 2.40 14.97
N PHE A 108 1.69 1.64 14.07
CA PHE A 108 1.44 0.21 14.28
C PHE A 108 2.60 -0.69 13.85
N PHE A 109 3.50 -0.19 13.00
CA PHE A 109 4.61 -0.97 12.41
C PHE A 109 6.00 -0.43 12.76
N TYR A 110 6.09 0.77 13.33
CA TYR A 110 7.33 1.44 13.68
C TYR A 110 7.20 2.13 15.05
N ARG A 111 8.32 2.15 15.79
CA ARG A 111 8.49 2.98 16.99
C ARG A 111 8.74 4.45 16.58
N PRO A 112 8.59 5.41 17.52
CA PRO A 112 8.90 6.82 17.25
C PRO A 112 10.34 7.08 16.79
N ASP A 113 11.28 6.20 17.16
CA ASP A 113 12.68 6.22 16.72
C ASP A 113 12.89 5.67 15.30
N GLY A 114 11.82 5.23 14.61
CA GLY A 114 11.85 4.65 13.28
C GLY A 114 12.19 3.16 13.23
N ALA A 115 12.49 2.52 14.35
CA ALA A 115 12.74 1.08 14.38
C ALA A 115 11.45 0.30 14.10
N ARG A 116 11.54 -0.76 13.27
CA ARG A 116 10.39 -1.61 12.96
C ARG A 116 9.92 -2.32 14.24
N HIS A 117 8.65 -2.16 14.57
CA HIS A 117 7.99 -2.79 15.71
C HIS A 117 6.51 -2.93 15.40
N VAL A 118 6.01 -4.17 15.38
CA VAL A 118 4.61 -4.43 15.08
C VAL A 118 3.80 -4.48 16.37
N ARG A 119 2.84 -3.56 16.52
CA ARG A 119 1.79 -3.61 17.55
C ARG A 119 0.78 -4.71 17.20
N ARG A 120 1.19 -5.96 17.40
CA ARG A 120 0.52 -7.16 16.87
C ARG A 120 -0.96 -7.22 17.24
N GLU A 121 -1.31 -6.99 18.50
CA GLU A 121 -2.70 -7.09 18.97
C GLU A 121 -3.64 -6.13 18.26
N ASP A 122 -3.18 -4.91 17.98
CA ASP A 122 -3.97 -3.89 17.28
C ASP A 122 -4.13 -4.25 15.80
N VAL A 123 -3.02 -4.62 15.14
CA VAL A 123 -3.03 -4.93 13.70
C VAL A 123 -3.82 -6.20 13.41
N LEU A 124 -3.70 -7.25 14.22
CA LEU A 124 -4.39 -8.52 14.00
C LEU A 124 -5.92 -8.39 14.05
N ARG A 125 -6.46 -7.39 14.75
CA ARG A 125 -7.90 -7.08 14.73
C ARG A 125 -8.37 -6.51 13.39
N LEU A 126 -7.47 -5.93 12.61
CA LEU A 126 -7.74 -5.33 11.29
C LEU A 126 -7.53 -6.32 10.14
N VAL A 127 -6.75 -7.38 10.37
CA VAL A 127 -6.48 -8.40 9.36
C VAL A 127 -7.72 -9.28 9.14
N ARG A 128 -7.97 -9.60 7.87
CA ARG A 128 -8.99 -10.53 7.37
C ARG A 128 -8.28 -11.65 6.58
N PRO A 129 -8.99 -12.71 6.15
CA PRO A 129 -8.35 -13.86 5.50
C PRO A 129 -7.39 -13.50 4.35
N LEU A 130 -7.74 -12.50 3.53
CA LEU A 130 -6.84 -12.02 2.47
C LEU A 130 -5.53 -11.43 3.01
N GLY A 131 -5.58 -10.55 4.01
CA GLY A 131 -4.38 -9.95 4.59
C GLY A 131 -3.49 -11.00 5.26
N LEU A 132 -4.11 -12.00 5.90
CA LEU A 132 -3.40 -13.15 6.44
C LEU A 132 -2.72 -13.96 5.33
N ALA A 133 -3.41 -14.25 4.23
CA ALA A 133 -2.83 -14.97 3.10
C ALA A 133 -1.64 -14.23 2.49
N VAL A 134 -1.73 -12.90 2.33
CA VAL A 134 -0.61 -12.06 1.86
C VAL A 134 0.57 -12.13 2.83
N TRP A 135 0.32 -12.01 4.13
CA TRP A 135 1.37 -12.10 5.14
C TRP A 135 2.08 -13.46 5.11
N LEU A 136 1.32 -14.56 5.11
CA LEU A 136 1.89 -15.91 5.03
C LEU A 136 2.69 -16.11 3.75
N THR A 137 2.18 -15.60 2.62
CA THR A 137 2.86 -15.68 1.34
C THR A 137 4.18 -14.91 1.38
N ASP A 138 4.23 -13.72 1.99
CA ASP A 138 5.46 -12.93 2.12
C ASP A 138 6.55 -13.68 2.89
N LEU A 139 6.18 -14.35 3.99
CA LEU A 139 7.08 -15.18 4.79
C LEU A 139 7.65 -16.38 4.01
N GLY A 140 6.92 -16.86 2.99
CA GLY A 140 7.33 -18.00 2.16
C GLY A 140 7.00 -19.33 2.83
N ARG A 141 8.00 -20.22 2.95
CA ARG A 141 7.77 -21.55 3.54
C ARG A 141 7.55 -21.43 5.04
N ILE A 142 6.40 -21.89 5.50
CA ILE A 142 6.04 -21.91 6.93
C ILE A 142 5.94 -23.36 7.37
N GLU A 143 6.72 -23.71 8.40
CA GLU A 143 6.58 -25.00 9.07
C GLU A 143 5.54 -24.88 10.18
N LEU A 144 4.44 -25.60 10.02
CA LEU A 144 3.41 -25.72 11.03
C LEU A 144 3.86 -26.74 12.06
N ARG A 145 4.00 -26.31 13.31
CA ARG A 145 4.33 -27.19 14.42
C ARG A 145 3.06 -27.79 14.98
N ALA A 146 2.91 -29.12 14.92
CA ALA A 146 1.75 -29.85 15.42
C ALA A 146 1.45 -29.50 16.88
N GLU A 147 2.49 -29.17 17.65
CA GLU A 147 2.45 -28.78 19.06
C GLU A 147 1.72 -27.46 19.31
N ALA A 148 1.71 -26.56 18.32
CA ALA A 148 1.07 -25.25 18.41
C ALA A 148 -0.45 -25.30 18.16
N PHE A 149 -0.97 -26.43 17.70
CA PHE A 149 -2.41 -26.61 17.47
C PHE A 149 -3.09 -27.20 18.70
N LEU A 150 -4.38 -26.85 18.86
CA LEU A 150 -5.23 -27.56 19.81
C LEU A 150 -5.30 -29.06 19.44
N PRO A 151 -5.49 -29.97 20.41
CA PRO A 151 -5.47 -31.42 20.16
C PRO A 151 -6.40 -31.89 19.03
N GLU A 152 -7.56 -31.23 18.86
CA GLU A 152 -8.52 -31.51 17.79
C GLU A 152 -8.03 -31.06 16.41
N GLN A 153 -7.42 -29.87 16.35
CA GLN A 153 -6.83 -29.31 15.13
C GLN A 153 -5.59 -30.10 14.69
N ARG A 154 -4.82 -30.63 15.65
CA ARG A 154 -3.68 -31.51 15.37
C ARG A 154 -4.10 -32.78 14.63
N ARG A 155 -5.21 -33.38 15.02
CA ARG A 155 -5.76 -34.58 14.35
C ARG A 155 -6.12 -34.31 12.89
N LEU A 156 -6.69 -33.14 12.60
CA LEU A 156 -7.02 -32.73 11.22
C LEU A 156 -5.77 -32.39 10.40
N ALA A 157 -4.81 -31.69 10.99
CA ALA A 157 -3.57 -31.27 10.32
C ALA A 157 -2.64 -32.45 9.96
N LEU A 158 -2.67 -33.54 10.74
CA LEU A 158 -1.87 -34.75 10.50
C LEU A 158 -2.57 -35.80 9.62
N ALA A 159 -3.87 -35.63 9.34
CA ALA A 159 -4.66 -36.51 8.49
C ALA A 159 -4.70 -36.07 7.01
N SER A 160 -4.06 -34.95 6.68
CA SER A 160 -3.96 -34.36 5.33
C SER A 160 -2.52 -34.46 4.82
#